data_AF-K6U254-F1
#
_entry.id   AF-K6U254-F1
#
_cell.length_a   1.000
_cell.length_b   1.000
_cell.length_c   1.000
_cell.angle_alpha   90.00
_cell.angle_beta   90.00
_cell.angle_gamma   90.00
#
_symmetry.space_group_name_H-M   'P 1'
#
loop_
_entity.id
_entity.type
_entity.pdbx_description
1 polymer ?
#
loop_
_entity_poly.entity_id
_entity_poly.type
_entity_poly.pdbx_seq_one_letter_code
_entity_poly.pdbx_strand_id
1 'polypeptide(L)'
;MEYSLKMLFCINFSLILLHEMDAIRNREWMMFIILKEMKDDAGYKVFTLAHLPLYFLIIFALLNNNLYFNISIGLDIFLILHSIIHFLFRRKPNNNFNGIFSKSIIYGMGLVSIIHLLFFNLGRGIN
;
A
#
# COMPACT_ATOMS: atom_id res chain seq x y z
N MET A 1 -19.01 -6.03 13.85
CA MET A 1 -17.80 -5.17 13.80
C MET A 1 -16.59 -5.93 13.27
N GLU A 2 -16.24 -7.08 13.87
CA GLU A 2 -15.00 -7.82 13.52
C GLU A 2 -14.91 -8.24 12.05
N TYR A 3 -15.97 -8.82 11.47
CA TYR A 3 -16.00 -9.20 10.06
C TYR A 3 -15.86 -8.00 9.11
N SER A 4 -16.49 -6.87 9.44
CA SER A 4 -16.39 -5.65 8.65
C SER A 4 -14.97 -5.08 8.63
N LEU A 5 -14.25 -5.13 9.75
CA LEU A 5 -12.84 -4.73 9.83
C LEU A 5 -11.96 -5.66 8.99
N LYS A 6 -12.16 -6.99 9.09
CA LYS A 6 -11.45 -7.95 8.24
C LYS A 6 -11.72 -7.73 6.74
N MET A 7 -12.96 -7.40 6.36
CA MET A 7 -13.29 -7.05 4.99
C MET A 7 -12.56 -5.79 4.51
N LEU A 8 -12.54 -4.72 5.32
CA LEU A 8 -11.81 -3.49 5.00
C LEU A 8 -10.31 -3.74 4.89
N PHE A 9 -9.74 -4.53 5.80
CA PHE A 9 -8.36 -4.97 5.71
C PHE A 9 -8.09 -5.72 4.39
N CYS A 10 -8.94 -6.69 4.02
CA CYS A 10 -8.80 -7.43 2.77
C CYS A 10 -8.90 -6.52 1.54
N ILE A 11 -9.75 -5.49 1.58
CA ILE A 11 -9.83 -4.47 0.52
C ILE A 11 -8.52 -3.68 0.45
N ASN A 12 -7.99 -3.19 1.58
CA ASN A 12 -6.69 -2.50 1.63
C ASN A 12 -5.56 -3.37 1.07
N PHE A 13 -5.50 -4.64 1.48
CA PHE A 13 -4.51 -5.58 0.97
C PHE A 13 -4.66 -5.84 -0.54
N SER A 14 -5.89 -5.97 -1.04
CA SER A 14 -6.14 -6.13 -2.47
C SER A 14 -5.75 -4.88 -3.26
N LEU A 15 -6.05 -3.69 -2.71
CA LEU A 15 -5.73 -2.42 -3.36
C LEU A 15 -4.22 -2.18 -3.46
N ILE A 16 -3.43 -2.53 -2.45
CA ILE A 16 -1.97 -2.44 -2.56
C ILE A 16 -1.43 -3.42 -3.60
N LEU A 17 -1.95 -4.65 -3.69
CA LEU A 17 -1.55 -5.58 -4.75
C LEU A 17 -1.88 -5.03 -6.15
N LEU A 18 -3.06 -4.43 -6.32
CA LEU A 18 -3.44 -3.76 -7.58
C LEU A 18 -2.52 -2.58 -7.88
N HIS A 19 -2.20 -1.77 -6.87
CA HIS A 19 -1.27 -0.65 -6.99
C HIS A 19 0.10 -1.16 -7.44
N GLU A 20 0.64 -2.22 -6.86
CA GLU A 20 1.96 -2.74 -7.21
C GLU A 20 2.04 -3.27 -8.65
N MET A 21 0.95 -3.87 -9.16
CA MET A 21 0.87 -4.24 -10.58
C MET A 21 0.93 -3.01 -11.48
N ASP A 22 0.21 -1.95 -11.12
CA ASP A 22 0.24 -0.68 -11.85
C ASP A 22 1.58 0.06 -11.66
N ALA A 23 2.23 -0.09 -10.52
CA ALA A 23 3.53 0.47 -10.19
C ALA A 23 4.65 -0.11 -11.06
N ILE A 24 4.63 -1.43 -11.27
CA ILE A 24 5.54 -2.10 -12.19
C ILE A 24 5.36 -1.56 -13.61
N ARG A 25 4.11 -1.43 -14.07
CA ARG A 25 3.79 -0.87 -15.39
C ARG A 25 4.28 0.58 -15.54
N ASN A 26 4.13 1.38 -14.49
CA ASN A 26 4.48 2.81 -14.46
C ASN A 26 5.92 3.08 -14.02
N ARG A 27 6.73 2.03 -13.79
CA ARG A 27 8.14 2.14 -13.38
C ARG A 27 8.34 2.94 -12.11
N GLU A 28 7.57 2.64 -11.07
CA GLU A 28 7.61 3.37 -9.79
C GLU A 28 9.02 3.42 -9.16
N TRP A 29 9.89 2.44 -9.43
CA TRP A 29 11.29 2.48 -9.01
C TRP A 29 12.03 3.75 -9.43
N MET A 30 11.62 4.42 -10.52
CA MET A 30 12.18 5.70 -10.96
C MET A 30 11.86 6.88 -10.02
N MET A 31 10.89 6.72 -9.12
CA MET A 31 10.56 7.69 -8.07
C MET A 31 11.48 7.56 -6.83
N PHE A 32 12.10 6.40 -6.63
CA PHE A 32 13.01 6.17 -5.50
C PHE A 32 14.38 6.77 -5.76
N ILE A 33 14.97 7.42 -4.74
CA ILE A 33 16.27 8.08 -4.86
C ILE A 33 17.37 7.09 -5.23
N ILE A 34 17.38 5.90 -4.61
CA ILE A 34 18.41 4.88 -4.84
C ILE A 34 18.15 4.10 -6.13
N LEU A 35 16.89 3.66 -6.36
CA LEU A 35 16.59 2.76 -7.47
C LEU A 35 16.64 3.46 -8.84
N LYS A 36 16.34 4.76 -8.92
CA LYS A 36 16.43 5.53 -10.17
C LYS A 36 17.86 5.64 -10.74
N GLU A 37 18.87 5.42 -9.91
CA GLU A 37 20.29 5.48 -10.30
C GLU A 37 20.79 4.14 -10.86
N MET A 38 20.01 3.07 -10.67
CA MET A 38 20.31 1.75 -11.21
C MET A 38 19.97 1.66 -12.69
N LYS A 39 20.55 0.68 -13.40
CA LYS A 39 20.06 0.30 -14.73
C LYS A 39 18.58 -0.11 -14.61
N ASP A 40 17.76 0.27 -15.58
CA ASP A 40 16.30 0.07 -15.54
C ASP A 40 15.89 -1.37 -15.18
N ASP A 41 16.52 -2.37 -15.80
CA ASP A 41 16.30 -3.80 -15.51
C ASP A 41 16.68 -4.19 -14.06
N ALA A 42 17.75 -3.62 -13.52
CA ALA A 42 18.17 -3.87 -12.14
C ALA A 42 17.22 -3.18 -11.14
N GLY A 43 16.80 -1.95 -11.41
CA GLY A 43 15.81 -1.22 -10.61
C GLY A 43 14.47 -1.96 -10.57
N TYR A 44 13.99 -2.41 -11.72
CA TYR A 44 12.81 -3.27 -11.85
C TYR A 44 12.91 -4.55 -11.01
N LYS A 45 14.02 -5.29 -11.12
CA LYS A 45 14.23 -6.55 -10.38
C LYS A 45 14.27 -6.33 -8.88
N VAL A 46 15.03 -5.33 -8.41
CA VAL A 46 15.13 -5.01 -6.98
C VAL A 46 13.79 -4.55 -6.42
N PHE A 47 13.09 -3.65 -7.13
CA PHE A 47 11.76 -3.21 -6.75
C PHE A 47 10.80 -4.39 -6.63
N THR A 48 10.70 -5.22 -7.67
CA THR A 48 9.79 -6.38 -7.68
C THR A 48 10.13 -7.39 -6.57
N LEU A 49 11.41 -7.72 -6.37
CA LEU A 49 11.85 -8.67 -5.34
C LEU A 49 11.63 -8.13 -3.92
N ALA A 50 11.74 -6.82 -3.70
CA ALA A 50 11.48 -6.20 -2.39
C ALA A 50 10.02 -6.36 -1.94
N HIS A 51 9.08 -6.56 -2.87
CA HIS A 51 7.67 -6.81 -2.54
C HIS A 51 7.42 -8.22 -2.04
N LEU A 52 8.25 -9.21 -2.40
CA LEU A 52 8.10 -10.57 -1.90
C LEU A 52 8.15 -10.68 -0.37
N PRO A 53 9.16 -10.15 0.35
CA PRO A 53 9.16 -10.18 1.81
C PRO A 53 8.01 -9.36 2.41
N LEU A 54 7.61 -8.24 1.78
CA LEU A 54 6.46 -7.45 2.21
C LEU A 54 5.17 -8.29 2.18
N TYR A 55 4.88 -8.94 1.06
CA TYR A 55 3.71 -9.81 0.91
C TYR A 55 3.76 -10.99 1.85
N PHE A 56 4.92 -11.63 1.99
CA PHE A 56 5.11 -12.73 2.92
C PHE A 56 4.75 -12.31 4.36
N LEU A 57 5.25 -11.15 4.84
CA LEU A 57 4.97 -10.67 6.19
C LEU A 57 3.47 -10.36 6.40
N ILE A 58 2.84 -9.70 5.42
CA ILE A 58 1.40 -9.37 5.49
C ILE A 58 0.55 -10.65 5.52
N ILE A 59 0.82 -11.60 4.61
CA ILE A 59 0.09 -12.87 4.53
C ILE A 59 0.34 -13.72 5.78
N PHE A 60 1.59 -13.81 6.24
CA PHE A 60 1.92 -14.55 7.46
C PHE A 60 1.18 -13.99 8.66
N ALA A 61 1.10 -12.66 8.80
CA ALA A 61 0.36 -12.04 9.88
C ALA A 61 -1.16 -12.19 9.76
N LEU A 62 -1.71 -12.20 8.55
CA LEU A 62 -3.12 -12.51 8.30
C LEU A 62 -3.52 -13.90 8.81
N LEU A 63 -2.63 -14.88 8.66
CA LEU A 63 -2.84 -16.26 9.12
C LEU A 63 -2.65 -16.41 10.64
N ASN A 64 -2.09 -15.40 11.31
CA ASN A 64 -1.78 -15.40 12.73
C ASN A 64 -2.59 -14.33 13.48
N ASN A 65 -3.70 -14.72 14.13
CA ASN A 65 -4.59 -13.80 14.85
C ASN A 65 -3.88 -12.86 15.84
N ASN A 66 -2.79 -13.32 16.48
CA ASN A 66 -2.01 -12.50 17.42
C ASN A 66 -1.26 -11.34 16.73
N LEU A 67 -0.93 -11.49 15.45
CA LEU A 67 -0.19 -10.48 14.67
C LEU A 67 -1.11 -9.61 13.82
N TYR A 68 -2.31 -10.10 13.52
CA TYR A 68 -3.32 -9.39 12.72
C TYR A 68 -3.49 -7.94 13.18
N PHE A 69 -3.60 -7.72 14.50
CA PHE A 69 -3.83 -6.41 15.07
C PHE A 69 -2.73 -5.41 14.71
N ASN A 70 -1.47 -5.75 14.98
CA ASN A 70 -0.34 -4.86 14.76
C ASN A 70 -0.10 -4.60 13.28
N ILE A 71 -0.26 -5.63 12.44
CA ILE A 71 -0.05 -5.51 10.99
C ILE A 71 -1.18 -4.74 10.31
N SER A 72 -2.41 -4.82 10.82
CA SER A 72 -3.53 -4.00 10.33
C SER A 72 -3.23 -2.50 10.45
N ILE A 73 -2.85 -2.05 11.65
CA ILE A 73 -2.47 -0.64 11.87
C ILE A 73 -1.25 -0.27 11.05
N GLY A 74 -0.21 -1.13 11.03
CA GLY A 74 1.00 -0.88 10.27
C GLY A 74 0.73 -0.70 8.77
N LEU A 75 -0.12 -1.56 8.20
CA LEU A 75 -0.54 -1.48 6.81
C LEU A 75 -1.35 -0.20 6.55
N ASP A 76 -2.32 0.15 7.39
CA ASP A 76 -3.12 1.37 7.20
C ASP A 76 -2.23 2.63 7.19
N ILE A 77 -1.31 2.73 8.16
CA ILE A 77 -0.37 3.87 8.24
C ILE A 77 0.50 3.91 6.98
N PHE A 78 1.04 2.77 6.56
CA PHE A 78 1.84 2.67 5.34
C PHE A 78 1.06 3.15 4.11
N LEU A 79 -0.16 2.67 3.89
CA LEU A 79 -0.98 3.04 2.73
C LEU A 79 -1.39 4.51 2.73
N ILE A 80 -1.68 5.09 3.89
CA ILE A 80 -1.95 6.53 4.03
C ILE A 80 -0.72 7.35 3.62
N LEU A 81 0.44 7.03 4.19
CA LEU A 81 1.69 7.73 3.88
C LEU A 81 2.09 7.55 2.41
N HIS A 82 1.93 6.34 1.87
CA HIS A 82 2.19 6.02 0.46
C HIS A 82 1.32 6.87 -0.47
N SER A 83 0.02 6.97 -0.17
CA SER A 83 -0.91 7.82 -0.92
C SER A 83 -0.51 9.31 -0.87
N ILE A 84 -0.08 9.80 0.30
CA ILE A 84 0.42 11.17 0.46
C ILE A 84 1.72 11.38 -0.33
N ILE A 85 2.65 10.43 -0.33
CA ILE A 85 3.88 10.50 -1.11
C ILE A 85 3.53 10.63 -2.60
N HIS A 86 2.65 9.80 -3.14
CA HIS A 86 2.21 9.97 -4.54
C HIS A 86 1.57 11.33 -4.79
N PHE A 87 0.76 11.83 -3.86
CA PHE A 87 0.18 13.16 -3.98
C PHE A 87 1.27 14.24 -4.09
N LEU A 88 2.27 14.21 -3.21
CA LEU A 88 3.37 15.18 -3.20
C LEU A 88 4.25 15.09 -4.45
N PHE A 89 4.49 13.88 -4.95
CA PHE A 89 5.33 13.62 -6.11
C PHE A 89 4.57 13.64 -7.45
N ARG A 90 3.26 13.95 -7.48
CA ARG A 90 2.41 13.91 -8.69
C ARG A 90 2.85 14.80 -9.85
N ARG A 91 3.68 15.82 -9.59
CA ARG A 91 4.17 16.77 -10.60
C ARG A 91 5.64 16.53 -10.97
N LYS A 92 6.28 15.49 -10.42
CA LYS A 92 7.69 15.20 -10.70
C LYS A 92 7.81 14.45 -12.03
N PRO A 93 8.86 14.70 -12.82
CA PRO A 93 9.02 14.13 -14.17
C PRO A 93 9.13 12.60 -14.17
N ASN A 94 9.61 12.00 -13.07
CA ASN A 94 9.74 10.55 -12.95
C ASN A 94 8.46 9.85 -12.45
N ASN A 95 7.37 10.59 -12.26
CA ASN A 95 6.10 10.04 -11.84
C ASN A 95 5.20 9.81 -13.07
N ASN A 96 4.97 8.54 -13.40
CA ASN A 96 4.18 8.16 -14.57
C ASN A 96 2.69 7.90 -14.24
N PHE A 97 2.26 8.05 -12.99
CA PHE A 97 0.88 7.80 -12.54
C PHE A 97 -0.08 8.95 -12.91
N ASN A 98 -0.27 9.17 -14.21
CA ASN A 98 -1.03 10.29 -14.75
C ASN A 98 -2.51 9.98 -14.97
N GLY A 99 -2.84 8.71 -15.18
CA GLY A 99 -4.20 8.23 -15.45
C GLY A 99 -5.13 8.32 -14.23
N ILE A 100 -6.43 8.47 -14.50
CA ILE A 100 -7.47 8.41 -13.46
C ILE A 100 -7.47 7.04 -12.80
N PHE A 101 -7.25 5.97 -13.57
CA PHE A 101 -7.20 4.59 -13.06
C PHE A 101 -6.19 4.43 -11.92
N SER A 102 -4.92 4.77 -12.17
CA SER A 102 -3.84 4.74 -11.16
C SER A 102 -4.16 5.58 -9.93
N LYS A 103 -4.63 6.82 -10.16
CA LYS A 103 -4.98 7.75 -9.08
C LYS A 103 -6.12 7.22 -8.22
N SER A 104 -7.13 6.58 -8.81
CA SER A 104 -8.24 6.00 -8.08
C SER A 104 -7.78 4.85 -7.17
N ILE A 105 -6.83 4.03 -7.61
CA ILE A 105 -6.25 2.98 -6.77
C ILE A 105 -5.44 3.60 -5.62
N ILE A 106 -4.51 4.49 -5.94
CA ILE A 106 -3.59 5.14 -4.97
C ILE A 106 -4.34 5.94 -3.90
N TYR A 107 -5.32 6.75 -4.28
CA TYR A 107 -6.09 7.55 -3.34
C TYR A 107 -7.20 6.75 -2.67
N GLY A 108 -7.74 5.75 -3.38
CA GLY A 108 -8.71 4.80 -2.83
C GLY A 108 -8.12 4.02 -1.65
N MET A 109 -6.90 3.47 -1.78
CA MET A 109 -6.28 2.73 -0.68
C MET A 109 -5.98 3.61 0.53
N GLY A 110 -5.56 4.86 0.33
CA GLY A 110 -5.37 5.82 1.41
C GLY A 110 -6.69 6.13 2.14
N LEU A 111 -7.77 6.36 1.39
CA LEU A 111 -9.10 6.63 1.96
C LEU A 111 -9.65 5.43 2.74
N VAL A 112 -9.59 4.23 2.16
CA VAL A 112 -10.07 3.00 2.82
C VAL A 112 -9.24 2.70 4.07
N SER A 113 -7.94 2.99 4.08
CA SER A 113 -7.08 2.88 5.27
C SER A 113 -7.47 3.85 6.39
N ILE A 114 -7.82 5.10 6.07
CA ILE A 114 -8.34 6.05 7.06
C ILE A 114 -9.65 5.53 7.65
N ILE A 115 -10.57 5.07 6.80
CA ILE A 115 -11.85 4.50 7.22
C ILE A 115 -11.60 3.30 8.14
N HIS A 116 -10.75 2.36 7.73
CA HIS A 116 -10.41 1.18 8.51
C HIS A 116 -9.88 1.56 9.89
N LEU A 117 -8.90 2.47 9.98
CA LEU A 117 -8.31 2.91 11.24
C LEU A 117 -9.30 3.63 12.17
N LEU A 118 -10.25 4.41 11.62
CA LEU A 118 -11.32 5.04 12.40
C LEU A 118 -12.27 4.00 13.01
N PHE A 119 -12.75 3.05 12.21
CA PHE A 119 -13.62 1.97 12.70
C PHE A 119 -12.91 1.06 13.70
N PHE A 120 -11.61 0.84 13.48
CA PHE A 120 -10.78 0.02 14.35
C PHE A 120 -10.60 0.65 15.74
N ASN A 121 -10.43 1.97 15.82
CA ASN A 121 -10.37 2.71 17.09
C ASN A 121 -11.74 2.84 17.78
N LEU A 122 -12.81 3.06 17.02
CA LEU A 122 -14.17 3.11 17.57
C LEU A 122 -14.60 1.78 18.17
N GLY A 123 -14.23 0.65 17.55
CA GLY A 123 -14.50 -0.69 18.09
C GLY A 123 -13.79 -0.98 19.42
N ARG A 124 -12.76 -0.20 19.78
CA ARG A 124 -12.07 -0.28 21.08
C ARG A 124 -12.68 0.57 22.18
N GLY A 125 -13.36 1.67 21.83
CA GLY A 125 -14.02 2.53 22.82
C GLY A 125 -15.34 1.98 23.34
N ILE A 126 -15.81 0.85 22.80
CA ILE A 126 -17.10 0.21 23.11
C ILE A 126 -16.90 -1.10 23.91
N ASN A 127 -15.66 -1.57 24.08
CA ASN A 127 -15.29 -2.71 24.94
C ASN A 127 -14.55 -2.22 26.18
#